data_AF-A0A8H4HG47-F1
#
_entry.id   AF-A0A8H4HG47-F1
#
_cell.length_a   1.000
_cell.length_b   1.000
_cell.length_c   1.000
_cell.angle_alpha   90.00
_cell.angle_beta   90.00
_cell.angle_gamma   90.00
#
_symmetry.space_group_name_H-M   'P 1'
#
loop_
_entity.id
_entity.type
_entity.pdbx_description
1 polymer ?
#
loop_
_entity_poly.entity_id
_entity_poly.type
_entity_poly.pdbx_seq_one_letter_code
_entity_poly.pdbx_strand_id
1 'polypeptide(L)'
;MTKETYVSATAVVSGSFLSGSMMGLSALVIPVFLDTIDDGPQLLRQWARLYHYGSIIMPALCVATCGIYGYVALSKRTVISPLWSPYALAAVSTLAMVPFTLWVMVPTNNALFELHRSEGSTELDVVRVLVVKWAWLHVMRSLYPLFGAFLGFRAMIRELRT
;
A
#
# COMPACT_ATOMS: atom_id res chain seq x y z
N MET A 1 28.98 10.28 -2.49
CA MET A 1 27.74 9.66 -1.99
C MET A 1 28.12 8.46 -1.14
N THR A 2 27.73 8.42 0.13
CA THR A 2 28.16 7.36 1.06
C THR A 2 27.28 6.12 0.91
N LYS A 3 27.76 4.96 1.38
CA LYS A 3 26.97 3.71 1.43
C LYS A 3 25.63 3.91 2.12
N GLU A 4 25.57 4.72 3.18
CA GLU A 4 24.35 5.03 3.91
C GLU A 4 23.31 5.75 3.05
N THR A 5 23.75 6.72 2.24
CA THR A 5 22.87 7.45 1.32
C THR A 5 22.22 6.53 0.29
N TYR A 6 22.94 5.51 -0.19
CA TYR A 6 22.35 4.50 -1.09
C TYR A 6 21.25 3.68 -0.41
N VAL A 7 21.40 3.34 0.87
CA VAL A 7 20.35 2.62 1.61
C VAL A 7 19.15 3.53 1.88
N SER A 8 19.37 4.79 2.26
CA SER A 8 18.31 5.81 2.37
C SER A 8 17.53 5.97 1.07
N ALA A 9 18.22 6.08 -0.07
CA ALA A 9 17.60 6.17 -1.38
C ALA A 9 16.79 4.91 -1.72
N THR A 10 17.34 3.73 -1.40
CA THR A 10 16.65 2.45 -1.59
C THR A 10 15.35 2.39 -0.79
N ALA A 11 15.34 2.89 0.45
CA ALA A 11 14.15 2.98 1.30
C ALA A 11 13.06 3.87 0.67
N VAL A 12 13.46 5.04 0.16
CA VAL A 12 12.54 5.99 -0.50
C VAL A 12 11.96 5.41 -1.78
N VAL A 13 12.80 4.79 -2.61
CA VAL A 13 12.36 4.15 -3.86
C VAL A 13 11.40 3.00 -3.57
N SER A 14 11.72 2.13 -2.61
CA SER A 14 10.85 1.00 -2.26
C SER A 14 9.50 1.44 -1.71
N GLY A 15 9.46 2.46 -0.84
CA GLY A 15 8.19 3.04 -0.37
C GLY A 15 7.36 3.70 -1.48
N SER A 16 8.01 4.44 -2.38
CA SER A 16 7.36 5.06 -3.53
C SER A 16 6.80 4.01 -4.50
N PHE A 17 7.58 2.96 -4.78
CA PHE A 17 7.19 1.85 -5.63
C PHE A 17 6.00 1.08 -5.05
N LEU A 18 6.01 0.79 -3.74
CA LEU A 18 4.89 0.15 -3.06
C LEU A 18 3.62 0.99 -3.17
N SER A 19 3.69 2.27 -2.83
CA SER A 19 2.53 3.17 -2.94
C SER A 19 2.02 3.29 -4.37
N GLY A 20 2.91 3.51 -5.34
CA GLY A 20 2.55 3.62 -6.76
C GLY A 20 1.91 2.34 -7.30
N SER A 21 2.46 1.18 -6.95
CA SER A 21 1.91 -0.13 -7.33
C SER A 21 0.49 -0.32 -6.76
N MET A 22 0.28 0.05 -5.49
CA MET A 22 -1.04 0.00 -4.87
C MET A 22 -2.03 0.99 -5.50
N MET A 23 -1.58 2.22 -5.77
CA MET A 23 -2.40 3.25 -6.39
C MET A 23 -2.84 2.83 -7.80
N GLY A 24 -1.95 2.19 -8.58
CA GLY A 24 -2.27 1.68 -9.91
C GLY A 24 -3.46 0.71 -9.92
N LEU A 25 -3.63 -0.10 -8.86
CA LEU A 25 -4.79 -0.99 -8.76
C LEU A 25 -6.10 -0.19 -8.71
N SER A 26 -6.16 0.82 -7.84
CA SER A 26 -7.38 1.61 -7.64
C SER A 26 -7.61 2.67 -8.71
N ALA A 27 -6.54 3.24 -9.29
CA ALA A 27 -6.61 4.33 -10.25
C ALA A 27 -6.74 3.85 -11.71
N LEU A 28 -6.32 2.61 -12.02
CA LEU A 28 -6.33 2.08 -13.38
C LEU A 28 -7.12 0.77 -13.47
N VAL A 29 -6.76 -0.23 -12.67
CA VAL A 29 -7.33 -1.58 -12.80
C VAL A 29 -8.82 -1.61 -12.44
N ILE A 30 -9.21 -0.97 -11.34
CA ILE A 30 -10.63 -0.93 -10.94
C ILE A 30 -11.50 -0.18 -11.96
N PRO A 31 -11.14 1.03 -12.44
CA PRO A 31 -11.89 1.66 -13.53
C PRO A 31 -12.03 0.77 -14.77
N VAL A 32 -10.95 0.10 -15.21
CA VAL A 32 -11.03 -0.84 -16.33
C VAL A 32 -12.03 -1.96 -16.05
N PHE A 33 -12.06 -2.52 -14.84
CA PHE A 33 -13.05 -3.55 -14.48
C PHE A 33 -14.48 -3.02 -14.51
N LEU A 34 -14.71 -1.81 -13.99
CA LEU A 34 -16.04 -1.20 -13.94
C LEU A 34 -16.57 -0.84 -15.34
N ASP A 35 -15.68 -0.44 -16.25
CA ASP A 35 -16.03 -0.02 -17.62
C ASP A 35 -16.21 -1.20 -18.59
N THR A 36 -15.56 -2.34 -18.34
CA THR A 36 -15.50 -3.47 -19.29
C THR A 36 -16.25 -4.71 -18.85
N ILE A 37 -16.77 -4.76 -17.62
CA ILE A 37 -17.46 -5.92 -17.07
C ILE A 37 -18.91 -5.54 -16.72
N ASP A 38 -19.84 -6.17 -17.45
CA ASP A 38 -21.29 -5.99 -17.31
C ASP A 38 -21.98 -7.16 -16.57
N ASP A 39 -21.20 -8.07 -15.98
CA ASP A 39 -21.67 -9.22 -15.21
C ASP A 39 -21.13 -9.20 -13.78
N GLY A 40 -22.02 -9.23 -12.79
CA GLY A 40 -21.66 -9.16 -11.36
C GLY A 40 -20.73 -10.30 -10.91
N PRO A 41 -21.07 -11.57 -11.17
CA PRO A 41 -20.18 -12.71 -10.91
C PRO A 41 -18.79 -12.59 -11.56
N GLN A 42 -18.70 -12.11 -12.81
CA GLN A 42 -17.42 -11.86 -13.46
C GLN A 42 -16.63 -10.75 -12.76
N LEU A 43 -17.27 -9.64 -12.38
CA LEU A 43 -16.62 -8.54 -11.67
C LEU A 43 -16.06 -9.01 -10.31
N LEU A 44 -16.83 -9.80 -9.56
CA LEU A 44 -16.39 -10.43 -8.32
C LEU A 44 -15.18 -11.35 -8.51
N ARG A 45 -15.21 -12.21 -9.54
CA ARG A 45 -14.07 -13.09 -9.87
C ARG A 45 -12.80 -12.30 -10.15
N GLN A 46 -12.89 -11.23 -10.95
CA GLN A 46 -11.74 -10.40 -11.29
C GLN A 46 -11.21 -9.63 -10.07
N TRP A 47 -12.10 -9.04 -9.28
CA TRP A 47 -11.73 -8.40 -8.02
C TRP A 47 -11.08 -9.38 -7.04
N ALA A 48 -11.64 -10.58 -6.85
CA ALA A 48 -11.12 -11.59 -5.93
C ALA A 48 -9.72 -12.05 -6.36
N ARG A 49 -9.49 -12.21 -7.67
CA ARG A 49 -8.17 -12.54 -8.22
C ARG A 49 -7.16 -11.40 -8.03
N LEU A 50 -7.57 -10.17 -8.29
CA LEU A 50 -6.76 -8.97 -8.02
C LEU A 50 -6.35 -8.90 -6.54
N TYR A 51 -7.31 -9.09 -5.64
CA TYR A 51 -7.08 -9.13 -4.20
C TYR A 51 -6.10 -10.23 -3.83
N HIS A 52 -6.25 -11.44 -4.37
CA HIS A 52 -5.38 -12.57 -4.09
C HIS A 52 -3.90 -12.22 -4.35
N TYR A 53 -3.57 -11.74 -5.55
CA TYR A 53 -2.19 -11.33 -5.86
C TYR A 53 -1.72 -10.16 -5.01
N GLY A 54 -2.57 -9.13 -4.82
CA GLY A 54 -2.24 -7.98 -3.98
C GLY A 54 -1.97 -8.36 -2.52
N SER A 55 -2.73 -9.31 -1.97
CA SER A 55 -2.61 -9.79 -0.58
C SER A 55 -1.34 -10.61 -0.32
N ILE A 56 -0.69 -11.12 -1.36
CA ILE A 56 0.59 -11.83 -1.25
C ILE A 56 1.74 -10.84 -1.44
N ILE A 57 1.71 -10.05 -2.51
CA ILE A 57 2.86 -9.22 -2.92
C ILE A 57 2.99 -7.98 -2.04
N MET A 58 1.89 -7.24 -1.79
CA MET A 58 1.97 -5.94 -1.14
C MET A 58 2.39 -6.01 0.33
N PRO A 59 1.95 -7.00 1.15
CA PRO A 59 2.47 -7.17 2.50
C PRO A 59 3.97 -7.51 2.53
N ALA A 60 4.47 -8.31 1.59
CA ALA A 60 5.90 -8.61 1.50
C ALA A 60 6.71 -7.33 1.22
N LEU A 61 6.27 -6.51 0.27
CA LEU A 61 6.88 -5.21 -0.03
C LEU A 61 6.78 -4.23 1.15
N CYS A 62 5.67 -4.25 1.89
CA CYS A 62 5.49 -3.45 3.12
C CYS A 62 6.55 -3.77 4.16
N VAL A 63 6.70 -5.06 4.49
CA VAL A 63 7.65 -5.53 5.50
C VAL A 63 9.07 -5.22 5.06
N ALA A 64 9.41 -5.47 3.79
CA ALA A 64 10.73 -5.14 3.24
C ALA A 64 11.03 -3.64 3.35
N THR A 65 10.10 -2.78 2.90
CA THR A 65 10.25 -1.32 2.94
C THR A 65 10.38 -0.81 4.39
N CYS A 66 9.53 -1.30 5.29
CA CYS A 66 9.60 -0.98 6.72
C CYS A 66 10.94 -1.40 7.32
N GLY A 67 11.44 -2.58 6.97
CA GLY A 67 12.75 -3.08 7.41
C GLY A 67 13.90 -2.20 6.95
N ILE A 68 13.89 -1.75 5.69
CA ILE A 68 14.93 -0.86 5.17
C ILE A 68 14.89 0.51 5.89
N TYR A 69 13.72 1.11 6.06
CA TYR A 69 13.59 2.35 6.85
C TYR A 69 14.05 2.18 8.30
N GLY A 70 13.66 1.06 8.93
CA GLY A 70 14.06 0.73 10.30
C GLY A 70 15.58 0.58 10.42
N TYR A 71 16.21 -0.08 9.45
CA TYR A 71 17.67 -0.20 9.40
C TYR A 71 18.34 1.17 9.30
N VAL A 72 17.91 2.04 8.38
CA VAL A 72 18.47 3.40 8.25
C VAL A 72 18.27 4.19 9.55
N ALA A 73 17.07 4.12 10.16
CA ALA A 73 16.79 4.78 11.43
C ALA A 73 17.76 4.31 12.53
N LEU A 74 17.96 2.99 12.67
CA LEU A 74 18.90 2.44 13.65
C LEU A 74 20.34 2.88 13.37
N SER A 75 20.80 2.83 12.13
CA SER A 75 22.15 3.28 11.73
C SER A 75 22.38 4.76 12.02
N LYS A 76 21.39 5.63 11.79
CA LYS A 76 21.51 7.05 12.15
C LYS A 76 21.47 7.25 13.67
N ARG A 77 20.73 6.42 14.39
CA ARG A 77 20.64 6.48 15.86
C ARG A 77 21.95 6.07 16.54
N THR A 78 22.68 5.08 16.01
CA THR A 78 23.96 4.63 16.58
C THR A 78 25.05 5.70 16.53
N VAL A 79 25.01 6.58 15.53
CA VAL A 79 25.91 7.74 15.41
C VAL A 79 25.31 9.04 15.97
N ILE A 80 24.22 8.95 16.75
CA ILE A 80 23.55 10.08 17.41
C ILE A 80 23.08 11.16 16.41
N SER A 81 22.82 10.78 15.15
CA SER A 81 22.31 11.71 14.14
C SER A 81 20.82 11.97 14.36
N PRO A 82 20.35 13.23 14.44
CA PRO A 82 18.92 13.54 14.60
C PRO A 82 18.07 13.08 13.42
N LEU A 83 18.68 12.68 12.30
CA LEU A 83 18.01 12.14 11.13
C LEU A 83 17.46 10.72 11.34
N TRP A 84 17.67 10.09 12.50
CA TRP A 84 17.05 8.80 12.80
C TRP A 84 15.51 8.88 12.87
N SER A 85 14.97 9.96 13.42
CA SER A 85 13.54 10.05 13.74
C SER A 85 12.64 10.13 12.51
N PRO A 86 12.96 10.86 11.42
CA PRO A 86 12.12 10.85 10.23
C PRO A 86 12.09 9.48 9.52
N TYR A 87 13.20 8.74 9.50
CA TYR A 87 13.22 7.38 8.95
C TYR A 87 12.44 6.39 9.82
N ALA A 88 12.48 6.54 11.16
CA ALA A 88 11.64 5.74 12.06
C ALA A 88 10.15 6.04 11.82
N LEU A 89 9.76 7.32 11.68
CA LEU A 89 8.40 7.71 11.33
C LEU A 89 7.98 7.18 9.95
N ALA A 90 8.90 7.14 8.98
CA ALA A 90 8.63 6.56 7.67
C ALA A 90 8.34 5.04 7.74
N ALA A 91 9.10 4.30 8.55
CA ALA A 91 8.84 2.89 8.82
C ALA A 91 7.47 2.68 9.47
N VAL A 92 7.18 3.41 10.54
CA VAL A 92 5.91 3.32 11.27
C VAL A 92 4.72 3.69 10.36
N SER A 93 4.84 4.77 9.59
CA SER A 93 3.81 5.18 8.62
C SER A 93 3.54 4.07 7.60
N THR A 94 4.60 3.49 7.03
CA THR A 94 4.46 2.40 6.06
C THR A 94 3.74 1.20 6.66
N LEU A 95 4.10 0.81 7.89
CA LEU A 95 3.51 -0.32 8.58
C LEU A 95 2.06 -0.04 9.04
N ALA A 96 1.71 1.21 9.31
CA ALA A 96 0.37 1.62 9.76
C ALA A 96 -0.74 1.33 8.74
N MET A 97 -0.42 1.04 7.48
CA MET A 97 -1.42 0.55 6.53
C MET A 97 -2.01 -0.82 6.93
N VAL A 98 -1.30 -1.61 7.73
CA VAL A 98 -1.73 -2.94 8.19
C VAL A 98 -2.95 -2.81 9.13
N PRO A 99 -2.89 -2.09 10.27
CA PRO A 99 -4.08 -1.90 11.10
C PRO A 99 -5.22 -1.20 10.36
N PHE A 100 -4.94 -0.26 9.45
CA PHE A 100 -5.97 0.31 8.57
C PHE A 100 -6.69 -0.77 7.76
N THR A 101 -5.94 -1.71 7.18
CA THR A 101 -6.53 -2.83 6.43
C THR A 101 -7.42 -3.67 7.34
N LEU A 102 -6.89 -4.08 8.50
CA LEU A 102 -7.58 -4.98 9.42
C LEU A 102 -8.87 -4.38 9.99
N TRP A 103 -8.87 -3.09 10.33
CA TRP A 103 -9.99 -2.46 11.01
C TRP A 103 -10.97 -1.75 10.07
N VAL A 104 -10.49 -1.22 8.95
CA VAL A 104 -11.32 -0.39 8.04
C VAL A 104 -11.70 -1.15 6.77
N MET A 105 -10.77 -1.91 6.18
CA MET A 105 -11.02 -2.57 4.89
C MET A 105 -11.65 -3.96 5.00
N VAL A 106 -11.32 -4.74 6.04
CA VAL A 106 -11.81 -6.11 6.22
C VAL A 106 -13.33 -6.25 6.07
N PRO A 107 -14.18 -5.36 6.63
CA PRO A 107 -15.63 -5.49 6.45
C PRO A 107 -16.07 -5.47 4.97
N THR A 108 -15.47 -4.58 4.16
CA THR A 108 -15.77 -4.49 2.73
C THR A 108 -15.22 -5.70 1.98
N ASN A 109 -14.02 -6.17 2.33
CA ASN A 109 -13.43 -7.38 1.74
C ASN A 109 -14.30 -8.61 2.02
N ASN A 110 -14.77 -8.77 3.26
CA ASN A 110 -15.60 -9.90 3.66
C ASN A 110 -16.92 -9.92 2.89
N ALA A 111 -17.59 -8.76 2.75
CA ALA A 111 -18.82 -8.66 1.96
C ALA A 111 -18.61 -9.08 0.50
N LEU A 112 -17.53 -8.61 -0.15
CA LEU A 112 -17.19 -9.00 -1.52
C LEU A 112 -16.87 -10.50 -1.64
N PHE A 113 -16.15 -11.08 -0.66
CA PHE A 113 -15.86 -12.50 -0.64
C PHE A 113 -17.07 -13.38 -0.34
N GLU A 114 -18.01 -12.90 0.46
CA GLU A 114 -19.27 -13.60 0.72
C GLU A 114 -20.12 -13.67 -0.54
N LEU A 115 -20.29 -12.54 -1.24
CA LEU A 115 -20.96 -12.51 -2.55
C LEU A 115 -20.26 -13.39 -3.59
N HIS A 116 -18.92 -13.42 -3.58
CA HIS A 116 -18.17 -14.27 -4.51
C HIS A 116 -18.39 -15.77 -4.26
N ARG A 117 -18.70 -16.18 -3.03
CA ARG A 117 -18.99 -17.58 -2.67
C ARG A 117 -20.44 -17.98 -2.89
N SER A 118 -21.38 -17.03 -2.85
CA SER A 118 -22.77 -17.31 -3.20
C SER A 118 -22.86 -17.54 -4.71
N GLU A 119 -23.06 -18.79 -5.14
CA GLU A 119 -23.08 -19.22 -6.56
C GLU A 119 -24.30 -18.69 -7.37
N GLY A 120 -24.99 -17.65 -6.90
CA GLY A 120 -26.18 -17.06 -7.51
C GLY A 120 -25.89 -15.86 -8.43
N SER A 121 -26.92 -15.41 -9.14
CA SER A 121 -26.87 -14.15 -9.90
C SER A 121 -26.71 -12.98 -8.93
N THR A 122 -25.47 -12.53 -8.73
CA THR A 122 -25.22 -11.34 -7.93
C THR A 122 -25.54 -10.12 -8.77
N GLU A 123 -26.42 -9.25 -8.27
CA GLU A 123 -26.76 -7.99 -8.93
C GLU A 123 -25.51 -7.14 -9.13
N LEU A 124 -25.26 -6.76 -10.39
CA LEU A 124 -24.07 -6.00 -10.79
C LEU A 124 -23.92 -4.70 -9.98
N ASP A 125 -25.02 -3.98 -9.73
CA ASP A 125 -24.99 -2.70 -9.03
C ASP A 125 -24.52 -2.84 -7.58
N VAL A 126 -24.93 -3.93 -6.90
CA VAL A 126 -24.46 -4.24 -5.54
C VAL A 126 -22.95 -4.48 -5.53
N VAL A 127 -22.45 -5.24 -6.51
CA VAL A 127 -21.00 -5.50 -6.64
C VAL A 127 -20.25 -4.20 -6.94
N ARG A 128 -20.74 -3.39 -7.88
CA ARG A 128 -20.11 -2.12 -8.28
C ARG A 128 -19.95 -1.18 -7.09
N VAL A 129 -20.99 -1.00 -6.27
CA VAL A 129 -20.93 -0.15 -5.06
C VAL A 129 -19.84 -0.62 -4.11
N LEU A 130 -19.74 -1.93 -3.85
CA LEU A 130 -18.72 -2.47 -2.96
C LEU A 130 -17.30 -2.38 -3.54
N VAL A 131 -17.13 -2.62 -4.84
CA VAL A 131 -15.84 -2.49 -5.54
C VAL A 131 -15.37 -1.04 -5.54
N VAL A 132 -16.25 -0.07 -5.78
CA VAL A 132 -15.94 1.37 -5.71
C VAL A 132 -15.56 1.77 -4.28
N LYS A 133 -16.32 1.32 -3.27
CA LYS A 133 -15.97 1.56 -1.86
C LYS A 133 -14.60 0.98 -1.53
N TRP A 134 -14.34 -0.25 -1.96
CA TRP A 134 -13.05 -0.90 -1.77
C TRP A 134 -11.92 -0.10 -2.41
N ALA A 135 -12.11 0.39 -3.63
CA ALA A 135 -11.10 1.16 -4.35
C ALA A 135 -10.74 2.45 -3.60
N TRP A 136 -11.72 3.20 -3.10
CA TRP A 136 -11.48 4.39 -2.28
C TRP A 136 -10.74 4.10 -0.98
N LEU A 137 -11.13 3.04 -0.26
CA LEU A 137 -10.40 2.62 0.93
C LEU A 137 -8.96 2.20 0.60
N HIS A 138 -8.76 1.54 -0.54
CA HIS A 138 -7.44 1.12 -1.00
C HIS A 138 -6.56 2.31 -1.42
N VAL A 139 -7.14 3.38 -1.99
CA VAL A 139 -6.46 4.67 -2.19
C VAL A 139 -5.99 5.24 -0.85
N MET A 140 -6.86 5.30 0.16
CA MET A 140 -6.45 5.79 1.49
C MET A 140 -5.32 4.93 2.08
N ARG A 141 -5.40 3.61 1.90
CA ARG A 141 -4.35 2.68 2.32
C ARG A 141 -3.01 2.96 1.62
N SER A 142 -3.00 3.32 0.34
CA SER A 142 -1.76 3.58 -0.41
C SER A 142 -1.06 4.89 -0.03
N LEU A 143 -1.75 5.80 0.68
CA LEU A 143 -1.17 7.04 1.20
C LEU A 143 -0.19 6.81 2.36
N TYR A 144 -0.32 5.72 3.11
CA TYR A 144 0.57 5.38 4.22
C TYR A 144 2.04 5.17 3.79
N PRO A 145 2.36 4.30 2.80
CA PRO A 145 3.71 4.19 2.27
C PRO A 145 4.14 5.45 1.50
N LEU A 146 3.21 6.21 0.90
CA LEU A 146 3.54 7.49 0.25
C LEU A 146 4.05 8.53 1.26
N PHE A 147 3.36 8.66 2.39
CA PHE A 147 3.77 9.54 3.46
C PHE A 147 5.12 9.12 4.05
N GLY A 148 5.34 7.81 4.20
CA GLY A 148 6.64 7.26 4.56
C GLY A 148 7.75 7.66 3.56
N ALA A 149 7.50 7.48 2.27
CA ALA A 149 8.40 7.90 1.20
C ALA A 149 8.71 9.40 1.23
N PHE A 150 7.71 10.24 1.48
CA PHE A 150 7.87 11.68 1.61
C PHE A 150 8.78 12.06 2.80
N LEU A 151 8.55 11.46 3.98
CA LEU A 151 9.39 11.68 5.15
C LEU A 151 10.84 11.23 4.92
N GLY A 152 11.01 10.03 4.37
CA GLY A 152 12.32 9.48 4.02
C GLY A 152 13.06 10.35 3.01
N PHE A 153 12.37 10.83 1.96
CA PHE A 153 12.94 11.70 0.96
C PHE A 153 13.42 13.02 1.56
N ARG A 154 12.60 13.67 2.40
CA ARG A 154 13.00 14.91 3.09
C ARG A 154 14.22 14.71 3.98
N ALA A 155 14.31 13.58 4.67
CA ALA A 155 15.46 13.23 5.50
C ALA A 155 16.72 13.00 4.67
N MET A 156 16.59 12.27 3.56
CA MET A 156 17.68 12.01 2.62
C MET A 156 18.23 13.31 1.99
N ILE A 157 17.37 14.26 1.63
CA ILE A 157 17.82 15.57 1.12
C ILE A 157 18.61 16.34 2.18
N ARG A 158 18.26 16.21 3.47
CA ARG A 158 19.04 16.82 4.56
C ARG A 158 20.39 16.12 4.75
N GLU A 159 20.41 14.79 4.67
CA GLU A 159 21.63 13.98 4.72
C GLU A 159 22.63 14.36 3.61
N LEU A 160 22.15 14.69 2.41
CA LEU A 160 23.00 15.13 1.29
C LEU A 160 23.60 16.53 1.47
N ARG A 161 23.09 17.33 2.41
CA ARG A 161 23.55 18.70 2.68
C ARG A 161 24.53 18.80 3.85
N THR A 162 24.71 17.72 4.60
CA THR A 162 25.63 17.60 5.74
C THR A 162 26.86 16.83 5.33
#